data_AF-A0A101UNF7-F1
#
_entry.id   AF-A0A101UNF7-F1
#
_cell.length_a   1.000
_cell.length_b   1.000
_cell.length_c   1.000
_cell.angle_alpha   90.00
_cell.angle_beta   90.00
_cell.angle_gamma   90.00
#
_symmetry.space_group_name_H-M   'P 1'
#
loop_
_entity.id
_entity.type
_entity.pdbx_description
1 polymer ?
#
loop_
_entity_poly.entity_id
_entity_poly.type
_entity_poly.pdbx_seq_one_letter_code
_entity_poly.pdbx_strand_id
1 'polypeptide(L)'
;MSAPTVAGARAVGGDPVPDEDARRARYVAHVLALHDRMSLAGLPEEAEPLYLARRPDGLTVVAVAQSRLPERYRLAIYGFRLAQYLRSRFASDRVAFARGLFAEPLGVGHGEEIHVIGMEERSGAILRYVSVIGTTDAAPLPVTHPDRARFPCEVAHGINLFDHVPLDEPVTGHEVWEVKRLMQRPSERDTSPTRRLRLSLELMLGFYTVLAGLSPQPRLLVGDGEEGLAVRRLTRSLKDITVIEGTSPRLPEDDLLFPAYVERAVVKPFVARVPHGAELEQLVGWLARALDATNPLAGFRQLVGQVSGEIRRVRI
;
A
#
# COMPACT_ATOMS: atom_id res chain seq x y z
N MET A 1 78.49 -6.97 -31.12
CA MET A 1 77.66 -6.46 -30.01
C MET A 1 76.44 -5.80 -30.63
N SER A 2 75.34 -6.54 -30.73
CA SER A 2 74.06 -6.04 -31.24
C SER A 2 73.04 -6.13 -30.11
N ALA A 3 72.41 -5.00 -29.77
CA ALA A 3 71.41 -4.92 -28.72
C ALA A 3 70.08 -5.55 -29.18
N PRO A 4 69.33 -6.24 -28.31
CA PRO A 4 68.02 -6.78 -28.65
C PRO A 4 66.94 -5.71 -28.47
N THR A 5 66.08 -5.59 -29.49
CA THR A 5 64.88 -4.75 -29.51
C THR A 5 63.83 -5.33 -28.55
N VAL A 6 63.44 -4.55 -27.55
CA VAL A 6 62.39 -4.91 -26.58
C VAL A 6 61.03 -4.87 -27.28
N ALA A 7 60.34 -6.01 -27.25
CA ALA A 7 58.97 -6.17 -27.73
C ALA A 7 58.01 -5.33 -26.88
N GLY A 8 57.25 -4.46 -27.55
CA GLY A 8 56.17 -3.68 -26.93
C GLY A 8 55.06 -4.58 -26.43
N ALA A 9 54.87 -4.63 -25.12
CA ALA A 9 53.70 -5.21 -24.49
C ALA A 9 52.46 -4.40 -24.94
N ARG A 10 51.60 -5.04 -25.74
CA ARG A 10 50.24 -4.53 -25.98
C ARG A 10 49.50 -4.54 -24.64
N ALA A 11 49.22 -3.35 -24.12
CA ALA A 11 48.24 -3.18 -23.06
C ALA A 11 46.91 -3.77 -23.55
N VAL A 12 46.50 -4.87 -22.91
CA VAL A 12 45.14 -5.39 -23.02
C VAL A 12 44.26 -4.33 -22.38
N GLY A 13 43.68 -3.46 -23.22
CA GLY A 13 42.62 -2.54 -22.81
C GLY A 13 41.47 -3.40 -22.31
N GLY A 14 41.35 -3.52 -20.99
CA GLY A 14 40.13 -4.05 -20.39
C GLY A 14 38.98 -3.16 -20.83
N ASP A 15 37.92 -3.76 -21.37
CA ASP A 15 36.69 -3.05 -21.66
C ASP A 15 36.30 -2.20 -20.45
N PRO A 16 35.89 -0.93 -20.62
CA PRO A 16 35.45 -0.11 -19.52
C PRO A 16 34.31 -0.84 -18.80
N VAL A 17 34.52 -1.18 -17.54
CA VAL A 17 33.47 -1.74 -16.67
C VAL A 17 32.30 -0.77 -16.77
N PRO A 18 31.09 -1.22 -17.18
CA PRO A 18 29.97 -0.33 -17.33
C PRO A 18 29.71 0.39 -16.01
N ASP A 19 29.60 1.71 -16.07
CA ASP A 19 29.25 2.58 -14.94
C ASP A 19 28.10 1.95 -14.13
N GLU A 20 28.33 1.78 -12.84
CA GLU A 20 27.39 1.12 -11.92
C GLU A 20 26.03 1.83 -11.93
N ASP A 21 26.04 3.15 -12.08
CA ASP A 21 24.84 3.97 -12.21
C ASP A 21 24.06 3.62 -13.48
N ALA A 22 24.76 3.44 -14.61
CA ALA A 22 24.13 3.02 -15.86
C ALA A 22 23.57 1.59 -15.77
N ARG A 23 24.24 0.68 -15.04
CA ARG A 23 23.72 -0.68 -14.78
C ARG A 23 22.48 -0.65 -13.89
N ARG A 24 22.49 0.17 -12.83
CA ARG A 24 21.36 0.37 -11.92
C ARG A 24 20.16 0.94 -12.65
N ALA A 25 20.35 1.99 -13.46
CA ALA A 25 19.28 2.60 -14.25
C ALA A 25 18.64 1.59 -15.23
N ARG A 26 19.46 0.80 -15.94
CA ARG A 26 18.95 -0.27 -16.82
C ARG A 26 18.19 -1.34 -16.05
N TYR A 27 18.69 -1.75 -14.90
CA TYR A 27 18.03 -2.72 -14.03
C TYR A 27 16.63 -2.25 -13.61
N VAL A 28 16.55 -1.01 -13.08
CA VAL A 28 15.26 -0.41 -12.69
C VAL A 28 14.31 -0.36 -13.89
N ALA A 29 14.77 0.11 -15.05
CA ALA A 29 13.95 0.15 -16.26
C ALA A 29 13.40 -1.24 -16.64
N HIS A 30 14.19 -2.31 -16.51
CA HIS A 30 13.73 -3.68 -16.75
C HIS A 30 12.68 -4.13 -15.73
N VAL A 31 12.87 -3.84 -14.44
CA VAL A 31 11.89 -4.17 -13.39
C VAL A 31 10.56 -3.45 -13.66
N LEU A 32 10.60 -2.16 -14.02
CA LEU A 32 9.40 -1.41 -14.37
C LEU A 32 8.69 -2.01 -15.60
N ALA A 33 9.43 -2.30 -16.67
CA ALA A 33 8.88 -2.87 -17.90
C ALA A 33 8.34 -4.30 -17.73
N LEU A 34 8.92 -5.09 -16.80
CA LEU A 34 8.40 -6.39 -16.42
C LEU A 34 6.99 -6.25 -15.80
N HIS A 35 6.85 -5.37 -14.81
CA HIS A 35 5.59 -5.21 -14.07
C HIS A 35 4.49 -4.45 -14.81
N ASP A 36 4.86 -3.66 -15.82
CA ASP A 36 3.88 -3.06 -16.72
C ASP A 36 3.15 -4.09 -17.58
N ARG A 37 3.83 -5.19 -17.90
CA ARG A 37 3.30 -6.30 -18.71
C ARG A 37 2.68 -7.42 -17.88
N MET A 38 2.85 -7.37 -16.57
CA MET A 38 2.34 -8.39 -15.67
C MET A 38 0.82 -8.31 -15.54
N SER A 39 0.18 -9.48 -15.52
CA SER A 39 -1.26 -9.64 -15.54
C SER A 39 -1.73 -10.44 -14.33
N LEU A 40 -2.81 -9.98 -13.70
CA LEU A 40 -3.58 -10.74 -12.72
C LEU A 40 -4.83 -11.40 -13.35
N ALA A 41 -4.86 -11.62 -14.66
CA ALA A 41 -5.97 -12.32 -15.29
C ALA A 41 -6.14 -13.72 -14.66
N GLY A 42 -7.39 -14.12 -14.42
CA GLY A 42 -7.71 -15.37 -13.72
C GLY A 42 -7.61 -15.31 -12.19
N LEU A 43 -7.14 -14.19 -11.60
CA LEU A 43 -7.01 -14.09 -10.14
C LEU A 43 -8.35 -14.34 -9.41
N PRO A 44 -9.48 -13.73 -9.80
CA PRO A 44 -10.76 -13.97 -9.13
C PRO A 44 -11.22 -15.42 -9.13
N GLU A 45 -10.81 -16.21 -10.11
CA GLU A 45 -11.16 -17.63 -10.26
C GLU A 45 -10.24 -18.54 -9.45
N GLU A 46 -9.01 -18.11 -9.19
CA GLU A 46 -7.98 -18.93 -8.55
C GLU A 46 -7.71 -18.57 -7.09
N ALA A 47 -8.19 -17.42 -6.62
CA ALA A 47 -8.07 -17.02 -5.23
C ALA A 47 -9.46 -16.82 -4.65
N GLU A 48 -9.79 -17.57 -3.59
CA GLU A 48 -11.07 -17.52 -2.86
C GLU A 48 -11.31 -16.11 -2.27
N PRO A 49 -12.02 -15.22 -2.97
CA PRO A 49 -11.97 -13.81 -2.67
C PRO A 49 -12.92 -13.48 -1.51
N LEU A 50 -12.50 -12.57 -0.64
CA LEU A 50 -13.34 -12.00 0.42
C LEU A 50 -14.36 -11.02 -0.15
N TYR A 51 -14.05 -10.41 -1.30
CA TYR A 51 -14.93 -9.53 -2.06
C TYR A 51 -14.63 -9.68 -3.55
N LEU A 52 -15.66 -9.73 -4.39
CA LEU A 52 -15.52 -9.71 -5.84
C LEU A 52 -16.65 -8.91 -6.46
N ALA A 53 -16.28 -7.91 -7.28
CA ALA A 53 -17.20 -7.18 -8.12
C ALA A 53 -16.65 -7.09 -9.54
N ARG A 54 -17.44 -7.56 -10.52
CA ARG A 54 -17.19 -7.37 -11.95
C ARG A 54 -18.19 -6.37 -12.51
N ARG A 55 -17.71 -5.34 -13.22
CA ARG A 55 -18.54 -4.26 -13.76
C ARG A 55 -18.62 -4.35 -15.29
N PRO A 56 -19.76 -3.94 -15.90
CA PRO A 56 -19.94 -4.00 -17.35
C PRO A 56 -18.92 -3.18 -18.16
N ASP A 57 -18.29 -2.18 -17.56
CA ASP A 57 -17.25 -1.35 -18.16
C ASP A 57 -15.84 -1.99 -18.09
N GLY A 58 -15.77 -3.28 -17.78
CA GLY A 58 -14.53 -4.05 -17.73
C GLY A 58 -13.65 -3.73 -16.53
N LEU A 59 -14.21 -3.16 -15.46
CA LEU A 59 -13.55 -3.02 -14.17
C LEU A 59 -13.86 -4.23 -13.29
N THR A 60 -12.83 -4.71 -12.61
CA THR A 60 -12.98 -5.74 -11.57
C THR A 60 -12.30 -5.27 -10.30
N VAL A 61 -12.98 -5.45 -9.17
CA VAL A 61 -12.40 -5.24 -7.85
C VAL A 61 -12.46 -6.56 -7.09
N VAL A 62 -11.31 -7.00 -6.61
CA VAL A 62 -11.18 -8.18 -5.77
C VAL A 62 -10.55 -7.78 -4.44
N ALA A 63 -11.06 -8.33 -3.34
CA ALA A 63 -10.35 -8.35 -2.08
C ALA A 63 -9.98 -9.78 -1.70
N VAL A 64 -8.74 -10.01 -1.32
CA VAL A 64 -8.21 -11.35 -1.11
C VAL A 64 -7.15 -11.35 0.00
N ALA A 65 -7.25 -12.33 0.89
CA ALA A 65 -6.27 -12.56 1.94
C ALA A 65 -4.97 -13.12 1.34
N GLN A 66 -3.81 -12.68 1.82
CA GLN A 66 -2.49 -13.12 1.38
C GLN A 66 -2.33 -14.64 1.48
N SER A 67 -2.85 -15.23 2.55
CA SER A 67 -2.88 -16.68 2.79
C SER A 67 -3.65 -17.48 1.72
N ARG A 68 -4.54 -16.81 0.97
CA ARG A 68 -5.36 -17.42 -0.09
C ARG A 68 -4.83 -17.11 -1.50
N LEU A 69 -3.72 -16.39 -1.62
CA LEU A 69 -3.14 -16.04 -2.90
C LEU A 69 -2.18 -17.14 -3.40
N PRO A 70 -2.42 -17.70 -4.60
CA PRO A 70 -1.39 -18.47 -5.29
C PRO A 70 -0.11 -17.65 -5.44
N GLU A 71 1.03 -18.31 -5.30
CA GLU A 71 2.34 -17.65 -5.25
C GLU A 71 2.59 -16.70 -6.43
N ARG A 72 2.19 -17.10 -7.65
CA ARG A 72 2.35 -16.29 -8.86
C ARG A 72 1.63 -14.93 -8.77
N TYR A 73 0.45 -14.88 -8.16
CA TYR A 73 -0.33 -13.65 -8.01
C TYR A 73 0.23 -12.79 -6.88
N ARG A 74 0.69 -13.42 -5.79
CA ARG A 74 1.41 -12.75 -4.71
C ARG A 74 2.68 -12.06 -5.23
N LEU A 75 3.51 -12.79 -5.98
CA LEU A 75 4.69 -12.23 -6.64
C LEU A 75 4.33 -11.09 -7.59
N ALA A 76 3.21 -11.20 -8.30
CA ALA A 76 2.77 -10.17 -9.22
C ALA A 76 2.30 -8.88 -8.53
N ILE A 77 1.57 -9.00 -7.42
CA ILE A 77 1.17 -7.86 -6.60
C ILE A 77 2.40 -7.18 -5.99
N TYR A 78 3.37 -7.97 -5.52
CA TYR A 78 4.59 -7.46 -4.88
C TYR A 78 5.54 -6.82 -5.89
N GLY A 79 5.57 -7.37 -7.10
CA GLY A 79 6.18 -6.77 -8.26
C GLY A 79 5.60 -5.41 -8.62
N PHE A 80 4.27 -5.34 -8.73
CA PHE A 80 3.56 -4.09 -8.95
C PHE A 80 3.88 -3.04 -7.88
N ARG A 81 3.87 -3.42 -6.60
CA ARG A 81 4.19 -2.53 -5.46
C ARG A 81 5.59 -1.95 -5.59
N LEU A 82 6.61 -2.80 -5.79
CA LEU A 82 7.98 -2.36 -6.01
C LEU A 82 8.08 -1.39 -7.20
N ALA A 83 7.43 -1.71 -8.31
CA ALA A 83 7.45 -0.85 -9.49
C ALA A 83 6.81 0.53 -9.22
N GLN A 84 5.72 0.60 -8.44
CA GLN A 84 5.16 1.90 -8.04
C GLN A 84 6.10 2.66 -7.11
N TYR A 85 6.70 1.98 -6.13
CA TYR A 85 7.64 2.61 -5.20
C TYR A 85 8.87 3.17 -5.90
N LEU A 86 9.44 2.45 -6.88
CA LEU A 86 10.56 2.94 -7.68
C LEU A 86 10.16 4.14 -8.54
N ARG A 87 8.98 4.12 -9.18
CA ARG A 87 8.48 5.27 -9.98
C ARG A 87 8.30 6.53 -9.13
N SER A 88 7.80 6.37 -7.91
CA SER A 88 7.55 7.48 -6.98
C SER A 88 8.76 7.86 -6.14
N ARG A 89 9.91 7.17 -6.31
CA ARG A 89 11.11 7.31 -5.48
C ARG A 89 10.86 7.10 -3.99
N PHE A 90 9.88 6.25 -3.68
CA PHE A 90 9.65 5.75 -2.31
C PHE A 90 10.58 4.58 -1.99
N ALA A 91 11.01 3.82 -3.00
CA ALA A 91 11.99 2.75 -2.86
C ALA A 91 13.38 3.20 -3.32
N SER A 92 14.41 2.74 -2.62
CA SER A 92 15.81 2.91 -3.02
C SER A 92 16.13 2.02 -4.22
N ASP A 93 16.46 2.65 -5.34
CA ASP A 93 16.94 1.96 -6.53
C ASP A 93 18.27 1.24 -6.29
N ARG A 94 19.13 1.81 -5.43
CA ARG A 94 20.40 1.22 -4.98
C ARG A 94 20.15 -0.10 -4.26
N VAL A 95 19.27 -0.12 -3.26
CA VAL A 95 18.93 -1.34 -2.51
C VAL A 95 18.29 -2.38 -3.44
N ALA A 96 17.35 -1.96 -4.30
CA ALA A 96 16.71 -2.85 -5.26
C ALA A 96 17.72 -3.50 -6.22
N PHE A 97 18.65 -2.71 -6.76
CA PHE A 97 19.70 -3.20 -7.66
C PHE A 97 20.71 -4.11 -6.95
N ALA A 98 21.24 -3.68 -5.80
CA ALA A 98 22.25 -4.44 -5.06
C ALA A 98 21.72 -5.81 -4.59
N ARG A 99 20.43 -5.90 -4.25
CA ARG A 99 19.77 -7.15 -3.80
C ARG A 99 19.07 -7.90 -4.92
N GLY A 100 19.09 -7.41 -6.17
CA GLY A 100 18.40 -8.06 -7.29
C GLY A 100 16.88 -8.18 -7.12
N LEU A 101 16.24 -7.21 -6.46
CA LEU A 101 14.80 -7.22 -6.19
C LEU A 101 13.95 -6.97 -7.45
N PHE A 102 13.25 -8.00 -7.91
CA PHE A 102 12.19 -7.86 -8.91
C PHE A 102 10.80 -7.83 -8.28
N ALA A 103 10.67 -7.98 -6.96
CA ALA A 103 9.42 -7.82 -6.23
C ALA A 103 9.72 -7.22 -4.85
N GLU A 104 8.75 -6.53 -4.24
CA GLU A 104 8.91 -6.03 -2.87
C GLU A 104 9.13 -7.25 -1.95
N PRO A 105 10.13 -7.22 -1.05
CA PRO A 105 10.31 -8.29 -0.09
C PRO A 105 9.09 -8.37 0.84
N LEU A 106 8.75 -9.59 1.25
CA LEU A 106 7.85 -9.77 2.39
C LEU A 106 8.48 -9.08 3.60
N GLY A 107 7.77 -8.12 4.19
CA GLY A 107 8.26 -7.49 5.41
C GLY A 107 8.32 -8.51 6.54
N VAL A 108 9.46 -8.56 7.21
CA VAL A 108 9.64 -9.38 8.41
C VAL A 108 8.70 -8.86 9.48
N GLY A 109 7.91 -9.74 10.09
CA GLY A 109 6.97 -9.35 11.16
C GLY A 109 5.66 -8.73 10.68
N HIS A 110 5.29 -8.87 9.40
CA HIS A 110 3.92 -8.57 8.95
C HIS A 110 2.98 -9.73 9.26
N GLY A 111 1.80 -9.43 9.80
CA GLY A 111 0.73 -10.41 9.96
C GLY A 111 0.03 -10.71 8.65
N GLU A 112 -1.20 -11.24 8.73
CA GLU A 112 -2.03 -11.45 7.55
C GLU A 112 -2.25 -10.12 6.81
N GLU A 113 -1.99 -10.11 5.49
CA GLU A 113 -2.25 -8.96 4.63
C GLU A 113 -3.50 -9.25 3.80
N ILE A 114 -4.40 -8.27 3.69
CA ILE A 114 -5.53 -8.34 2.76
C ILE A 114 -5.31 -7.31 1.66
N HIS A 115 -5.37 -7.79 0.42
CA HIS A 115 -5.17 -7.00 -0.78
C HIS A 115 -6.53 -6.61 -1.35
N VAL A 116 -6.79 -5.32 -1.54
CA VAL A 116 -7.95 -4.81 -2.27
C VAL A 116 -7.45 -4.22 -3.59
N ILE A 117 -7.77 -4.89 -4.69
CA ILE A 117 -7.15 -4.69 -6.00
C ILE A 117 -8.24 -4.31 -6.99
N GLY A 118 -8.09 -3.13 -7.59
CA GLY A 118 -8.88 -2.70 -8.73
C GLY A 118 -8.12 -2.94 -10.02
N MET A 119 -8.69 -3.71 -10.94
CA MET A 119 -8.04 -4.15 -12.17
C MET A 119 -8.92 -3.94 -13.41
N GLU A 120 -8.27 -3.91 -14.57
CA GLU A 120 -8.94 -4.07 -15.86
C GLU A 120 -9.17 -5.56 -16.13
N GLU A 121 -10.44 -5.98 -16.26
CA GLU A 121 -10.85 -7.39 -16.35
C GLU A 121 -10.09 -8.14 -17.46
N ARG A 122 -10.05 -7.56 -18.67
CA ARG A 122 -9.47 -8.24 -19.84
C ARG A 122 -7.97 -8.46 -19.72
N SER A 123 -7.23 -7.48 -19.19
CA SER A 123 -5.77 -7.52 -19.16
C SER A 123 -5.21 -7.99 -17.81
N GLY A 124 -6.03 -8.02 -16.76
CA GLY A 124 -5.59 -8.23 -15.38
C GLY A 124 -4.66 -7.12 -14.87
N ALA A 125 -4.57 -5.97 -15.56
CA ALA A 125 -3.68 -4.90 -15.15
C ALA A 125 -4.22 -4.23 -13.89
N ILE A 126 -3.40 -4.14 -12.84
CA ILE A 126 -3.73 -3.40 -11.61
C ILE A 126 -3.81 -1.91 -11.95
N LEU A 127 -4.99 -1.32 -11.75
CA LEU A 127 -5.26 0.09 -11.92
C LEU A 127 -5.06 0.84 -10.59
N ARG A 128 -5.52 0.23 -9.49
CA ARG A 128 -5.46 0.77 -8.14
C ARG A 128 -5.32 -0.35 -7.12
N TYR A 129 -4.70 -0.02 -6.00
CA TYR A 129 -4.36 -0.98 -4.98
C TYR A 129 -4.38 -0.31 -3.61
N VAL A 130 -4.85 -1.03 -2.61
CA VAL A 130 -4.72 -0.72 -1.19
C VAL A 130 -4.62 -2.05 -0.43
N SER A 131 -3.92 -2.05 0.69
CA SER A 131 -3.82 -3.23 1.55
C SER A 131 -4.01 -2.88 3.00
N VAL A 132 -4.47 -3.84 3.78
CA VAL A 132 -4.45 -3.78 5.24
C VAL A 132 -3.62 -4.92 5.79
N ILE A 133 -2.87 -4.68 6.87
CA ILE A 133 -2.01 -5.67 7.52
C ILE A 133 -2.44 -5.82 8.98
N GLY A 134 -2.65 -7.06 9.41
CA GLY A 134 -2.95 -7.39 10.80
C GLY A 134 -1.69 -7.55 11.65
N THR A 135 -1.88 -7.70 12.97
CA THR A 135 -0.78 -8.02 13.89
C THR A 135 -0.20 -9.43 13.64
N THR A 136 1.03 -9.65 14.11
CA THR A 136 1.66 -10.98 14.20
C THR A 136 1.49 -11.63 15.57
N ASP A 137 0.88 -10.93 16.54
CA ASP A 137 0.69 -11.47 17.88
C ASP A 137 -0.19 -12.72 17.85
N ALA A 138 0.27 -13.80 18.49
CA ALA A 138 -0.53 -15.03 18.63
C ALA A 138 -1.71 -14.85 19.60
N ALA A 139 -1.56 -13.96 20.59
CA ALA A 139 -2.57 -13.66 21.59
C ALA A 139 -3.06 -12.20 21.46
N PRO A 140 -4.32 -11.90 21.82
CA PRO A 140 -4.88 -10.55 21.73
C PRO A 140 -4.37 -9.67 22.88
N LEU A 141 -3.12 -9.23 22.78
CA LEU A 141 -2.51 -8.31 23.75
C LEU A 141 -3.13 -6.91 23.62
N PRO A 142 -3.30 -6.16 24.74
CA PRO A 142 -3.68 -4.75 24.70
C PRO A 142 -2.75 -3.94 23.80
N VAL A 143 -3.27 -2.93 23.10
CA VAL A 143 -2.45 -2.12 22.18
C VAL A 143 -1.31 -1.34 22.84
N THR A 144 -1.43 -1.09 24.15
CA THR A 144 -0.41 -0.47 25.01
C THR A 144 0.56 -1.48 25.64
N HIS A 145 0.37 -2.78 25.43
CA HIS A 145 1.24 -3.80 26.03
C HIS A 145 2.66 -3.71 25.43
N PRO A 146 3.72 -3.68 26.26
CA PRO A 146 5.09 -3.47 25.77
C PRO A 146 5.59 -4.60 24.85
N ASP A 147 5.12 -5.83 25.07
CA ASP A 147 5.50 -7.00 24.26
C ASP A 147 4.64 -7.20 23.01
N ARG A 148 3.67 -6.31 22.73
CA ARG A 148 2.88 -6.38 21.49
C ARG A 148 3.77 -6.15 20.28
N ALA A 149 3.61 -6.96 19.24
CA ALA A 149 4.23 -6.70 17.96
C ALA A 149 3.82 -5.31 17.42
N ARG A 150 4.82 -4.49 17.10
CA ARG A 150 4.61 -3.14 16.55
C ARG A 150 4.11 -3.21 15.11
N PHE A 151 3.20 -2.31 14.77
CA PHE A 151 2.81 -2.10 13.38
C PHE A 151 3.98 -1.48 12.59
N PRO A 152 4.13 -1.75 11.30
CA PRO A 152 5.19 -1.15 10.49
C PRO A 152 5.34 0.39 10.60
N CYS A 153 4.25 1.17 10.71
CA CYS A 153 4.36 2.61 10.99
C CYS A 153 4.95 2.91 12.38
N GLU A 154 4.63 2.12 13.40
CA GLU A 154 5.23 2.22 14.74
C GLU A 154 6.74 1.94 14.71
N VAL A 155 7.14 0.96 13.90
CA VAL A 155 8.57 0.67 13.67
C VAL A 155 9.25 1.86 12.99
N ALA A 156 8.68 2.39 11.91
CA ALA A 156 9.25 3.52 11.18
C ALA A 156 9.35 4.80 12.03
N HIS A 157 8.37 5.04 12.90
CA HIS A 157 8.33 6.22 13.77
C HIS A 157 9.00 6.02 15.14
N GLY A 158 9.37 4.78 15.50
CA GLY A 158 10.03 4.46 16.76
C GLY A 158 9.15 4.58 18.01
N ILE A 159 7.82 4.63 17.86
CA ILE A 159 6.85 4.88 18.95
C ILE A 159 5.81 3.76 19.03
N ASN A 160 5.08 3.69 20.15
CA ASN A 160 3.77 3.03 20.19
C ASN A 160 2.70 4.12 20.02
N LEU A 161 1.81 3.98 19.03
CA LEU A 161 0.81 5.02 18.74
C LEU A 161 -0.14 5.24 19.92
N PHE A 162 -0.44 4.17 20.63
CA PHE A 162 -1.47 4.14 21.67
C PHE A 162 -1.00 4.64 23.03
N ASP A 163 0.29 4.95 23.18
CA ASP A 163 0.80 5.72 24.32
C ASP A 163 0.41 7.21 24.22
N HIS A 164 0.00 7.64 23.02
CA HIS A 164 -0.28 9.05 22.70
C HIS A 164 -1.73 9.29 22.25
N VAL A 165 -2.44 8.25 21.82
CA VAL A 165 -3.84 8.34 21.40
C VAL A 165 -4.74 7.72 22.46
N PRO A 166 -5.52 8.52 23.21
CA PRO A 166 -6.41 7.98 24.24
C PRO A 166 -7.49 7.12 23.60
N LEU A 167 -7.83 6.03 24.28
CA LEU A 167 -8.88 5.09 23.88
C LEU A 167 -10.02 5.15 24.90
N ASP A 168 -11.24 5.27 24.40
CA ASP A 168 -12.44 5.27 25.25
C ASP A 168 -12.72 3.89 25.85
N GLU A 169 -12.25 2.83 25.19
CA GLU A 169 -12.45 1.44 25.58
C GLU A 169 -11.17 0.62 25.35
N PRO A 170 -10.98 -0.49 26.09
CA PRO A 170 -9.87 -1.41 25.84
C PRO A 170 -9.91 -1.97 24.41
N VAL A 171 -8.78 -1.94 23.72
CA VAL A 171 -8.58 -2.49 22.37
C VAL A 171 -7.33 -3.37 22.39
N THR A 172 -7.40 -4.49 21.67
CA THR A 172 -6.27 -5.41 21.48
C THR A 172 -5.64 -5.25 20.10
N GLY A 173 -4.40 -5.69 19.93
CA GLY A 173 -3.72 -5.64 18.63
C GLY A 173 -4.45 -6.38 17.50
N HIS A 174 -5.32 -7.35 17.83
CA HIS A 174 -6.13 -8.10 16.85
C HIS A 174 -7.28 -7.27 16.27
N GLU A 175 -7.71 -6.23 16.98
CA GLU A 175 -8.76 -5.29 16.55
C GLU A 175 -8.19 -4.06 15.82
N VAL A 176 -6.87 -4.04 15.58
CA VAL A 176 -6.16 -2.96 14.89
C VAL A 176 -5.55 -3.48 13.60
N TRP A 177 -5.77 -2.75 12.52
CA TRP A 177 -5.20 -3.07 11.22
C TRP A 177 -4.46 -1.87 10.65
N GLU A 178 -3.32 -2.10 10.04
CA GLU A 178 -2.57 -1.03 9.39
C GLU A 178 -2.97 -0.88 7.93
N VAL A 179 -3.52 0.27 7.54
CA VAL A 179 -3.79 0.58 6.13
C VAL A 179 -2.53 1.10 5.46
N LYS A 180 -2.15 0.47 4.34
CA LYS A 180 -0.96 0.82 3.57
C LYS A 180 -1.21 0.84 2.07
N ARG A 181 -0.21 1.36 1.37
CA ARG A 181 0.00 1.13 -0.07
C ARG A 181 -1.16 1.61 -0.93
N LEU A 182 -1.71 2.78 -0.63
CA LEU A 182 -2.66 3.43 -1.52
C LEU A 182 -1.94 3.85 -2.82
N MET A 183 -1.96 2.94 -3.79
CA MET A 183 -1.23 3.06 -5.03
C MET A 183 -2.18 3.17 -6.21
N GLN A 184 -1.74 3.93 -7.20
CA GLN A 184 -2.42 4.07 -8.48
C GLN A 184 -1.40 3.90 -9.58
N ARG A 185 -1.72 3.08 -10.58
CA ARG A 185 -0.92 3.03 -11.80
C ARG A 185 -1.04 4.38 -12.51
N PRO A 186 0.06 5.12 -12.77
CA PRO A 186 0.03 6.24 -13.69
C PRO A 186 -0.24 5.65 -15.07
N SER A 187 -1.44 5.83 -15.58
CA SER A 187 -1.87 5.24 -16.84
C SER A 187 -2.48 6.32 -17.70
N GLU A 188 -1.87 6.54 -18.87
CA GLU A 188 -2.43 7.29 -20.00
C GLU A 188 -3.59 6.55 -20.68
N ARG A 189 -3.87 5.28 -20.31
CA ARG A 189 -5.11 4.61 -20.73
C ARG A 189 -6.29 5.35 -20.12
N ASP A 190 -6.85 6.17 -20.97
CA ASP A 190 -7.93 7.13 -20.82
C ASP A 190 -9.08 6.57 -19.98
N THR A 191 -8.97 6.67 -18.66
CA THR A 191 -10.07 6.37 -17.75
C THR A 191 -10.80 7.67 -17.52
N SER A 192 -12.00 7.81 -18.07
CA SER A 192 -12.85 8.97 -17.83
C SER A 192 -12.93 9.29 -16.32
N PRO A 193 -13.09 10.56 -15.92
CA PRO A 193 -13.25 10.93 -14.51
C PRO A 193 -14.29 10.07 -13.78
N THR A 194 -15.37 9.72 -14.47
CA THR A 194 -16.43 8.82 -13.99
C THR A 194 -15.92 7.41 -13.70
N ARG A 195 -15.15 6.80 -14.63
CA ARG A 195 -14.57 5.46 -14.44
C ARG A 195 -13.60 5.45 -13.25
N ARG A 196 -12.78 6.49 -13.10
CA ARG A 196 -11.88 6.64 -11.95
C ARG A 196 -12.64 6.77 -10.63
N LEU A 197 -13.75 7.52 -10.62
CA LEU A 197 -14.59 7.66 -9.44
C LEU A 197 -15.26 6.34 -9.07
N ARG A 198 -15.85 5.62 -10.04
CA ARG A 198 -16.44 4.30 -9.82
C ARG A 198 -15.44 3.32 -9.23
N LEU A 199 -14.23 3.24 -9.81
CA LEU A 199 -13.17 2.40 -9.26
C LEU A 199 -12.80 2.79 -7.81
N SER A 200 -12.83 4.09 -7.48
CA SER A 200 -12.57 4.55 -6.11
C SER A 200 -13.66 4.08 -5.15
N LEU A 201 -14.93 4.26 -5.54
CA LEU A 201 -16.10 3.86 -4.77
C LEU A 201 -16.13 2.34 -4.56
N GLU A 202 -15.82 1.58 -5.60
CA GLU A 202 -15.79 0.11 -5.57
C GLU A 202 -14.67 -0.40 -4.66
N LEU A 203 -13.48 0.21 -4.72
CA LEU A 203 -12.39 -0.11 -3.79
C LEU A 203 -12.77 0.18 -2.34
N MET A 204 -13.43 1.31 -2.08
CA MET A 204 -13.93 1.62 -0.74
C MET A 204 -14.98 0.60 -0.31
N LEU A 205 -15.92 0.22 -1.18
CA LEU A 205 -16.92 -0.79 -0.88
C LEU A 205 -16.27 -2.13 -0.52
N GLY A 206 -15.38 -2.65 -1.38
CA GLY A 206 -14.66 -3.89 -1.11
C GLY A 206 -13.83 -3.83 0.17
N PHE A 207 -13.16 -2.71 0.42
CA PHE A 207 -12.41 -2.47 1.66
C PHE A 207 -13.32 -2.55 2.90
N TYR A 208 -14.41 -1.79 2.95
CA TYR A 208 -15.31 -1.78 4.12
C TYR A 208 -16.10 -3.08 4.27
N THR A 209 -16.46 -3.76 3.17
CA THR A 209 -17.08 -5.08 3.22
C THR A 209 -16.13 -6.11 3.83
N VAL A 210 -14.85 -6.08 3.48
CA VAL A 210 -13.84 -6.93 4.13
C VAL A 210 -13.75 -6.63 5.62
N LEU A 211 -13.57 -5.36 6.01
CA LEU A 211 -13.46 -5.00 7.43
C LEU A 211 -14.69 -5.45 8.22
N ALA A 212 -15.89 -5.35 7.63
CA ALA A 212 -17.13 -5.82 8.25
C ALA A 212 -17.13 -7.33 8.53
N GLY A 213 -16.49 -8.12 7.65
CA GLY A 213 -16.47 -9.59 7.72
C GLY A 213 -15.30 -10.20 8.51
N LEU A 214 -14.39 -9.37 9.04
CA LEU A 214 -13.27 -9.84 9.85
C LEU A 214 -13.68 -10.21 11.28
N SER A 215 -12.96 -11.16 11.88
CA SER A 215 -13.15 -11.60 13.26
C SER A 215 -11.79 -11.69 13.98
N PRO A 216 -11.56 -10.93 15.07
CA PRO A 216 -12.45 -9.88 15.59
C PRO A 216 -12.64 -8.73 14.58
N GLN A 217 -13.75 -8.01 14.71
CA GLN A 217 -14.02 -6.87 13.82
C GLN A 217 -13.04 -5.73 14.14
N PRO A 218 -12.36 -5.15 13.14
CA PRO A 218 -11.45 -4.04 13.34
C PRO A 218 -12.16 -2.83 13.95
N ARG A 219 -11.57 -2.26 15.00
CA ARG A 219 -12.04 -1.04 15.65
C ARG A 219 -11.23 0.18 15.25
N LEU A 220 -9.94 -0.03 14.96
CA LEU A 220 -9.00 1.03 14.61
C LEU A 220 -8.22 0.67 13.36
N LEU A 221 -7.96 1.69 12.54
CA LEU A 221 -6.97 1.65 11.47
C LEU A 221 -5.79 2.51 11.86
N VAL A 222 -4.59 1.99 11.65
CA VAL A 222 -3.34 2.76 11.80
C VAL A 222 -2.63 2.87 10.47
N GLY A 223 -1.66 3.77 10.39
CA GLY A 223 -0.81 3.91 9.22
C GLY A 223 -0.05 5.21 9.26
N ASP A 224 0.67 5.49 8.18
CA ASP A 224 1.45 6.70 8.02
C ASP A 224 1.32 7.26 6.61
N GLY A 225 1.46 8.58 6.47
CA GLY A 225 1.43 9.21 5.16
C GLY A 225 1.64 10.71 5.20
N GLU A 226 1.80 11.29 4.00
CA GLU A 226 1.82 12.73 3.82
C GLU A 226 0.42 13.32 4.13
N GLU A 227 0.32 14.19 5.14
CA GLU A 227 -0.96 14.71 5.66
C GLU A 227 -1.84 15.34 4.55
N GLY A 228 -1.23 16.14 3.67
CA GLY A 228 -1.93 16.85 2.59
C GLY A 228 -2.51 15.95 1.50
N LEU A 229 -2.04 14.70 1.39
CA LEU A 229 -2.37 13.80 0.28
C LEU A 229 -3.06 12.52 0.74
N ALA A 230 -2.46 11.79 1.69
CA ALA A 230 -2.94 10.48 2.12
C ALA A 230 -4.01 10.60 3.21
N VAL A 231 -3.70 11.30 4.31
CA VAL A 231 -4.59 11.42 5.48
C VAL A 231 -5.90 12.13 5.10
N ARG A 232 -5.83 13.23 4.34
CA ARG A 232 -7.02 13.95 3.87
C ARG A 232 -7.90 13.14 2.91
N ARG A 233 -7.38 12.11 2.24
CA ARG A 233 -8.22 11.21 1.43
C ARG A 233 -8.98 10.24 2.31
N LEU A 234 -8.36 9.78 3.40
CA LEU A 234 -8.98 8.88 4.38
C LEU A 234 -10.13 9.55 5.15
N THR A 235 -10.06 10.85 5.43
CA THR A 235 -11.16 11.60 6.10
C THR A 235 -12.47 11.62 5.31
N ARG A 236 -12.48 11.19 4.04
CA ARG A 236 -13.69 11.11 3.22
C ARG A 236 -14.54 9.87 3.51
N SER A 237 -13.98 8.91 4.23
CA SER A 237 -14.62 7.63 4.51
C SER A 237 -14.38 7.13 5.94
N LEU A 238 -13.41 7.69 6.66
CA LEU A 238 -13.17 7.44 8.08
C LEU A 238 -13.55 8.66 8.92
N LYS A 239 -14.10 8.39 10.10
CA LYS A 239 -14.34 9.39 11.13
C LYS A 239 -13.18 9.35 12.13
N ASP A 240 -13.01 10.47 12.83
CA ASP A 240 -12.10 10.62 13.98
C ASP A 240 -10.68 10.12 13.69
N ILE A 241 -9.95 10.87 12.86
CA ILE A 241 -8.54 10.60 12.58
C ILE A 241 -7.69 11.42 13.54
N THR A 242 -6.91 10.75 14.36
CA THR A 242 -5.89 11.37 15.21
C THR A 242 -4.53 11.26 14.53
N VAL A 243 -3.94 12.40 14.16
CA VAL A 243 -2.58 12.50 13.62
C VAL A 243 -1.62 12.82 14.74
N ILE A 244 -0.50 12.09 14.80
CA ILE A 244 0.56 12.34 15.78
C ILE A 244 1.64 13.19 15.12
N GLU A 245 2.03 14.26 15.79
CA GLU A 245 3.03 15.24 15.35
C GLU A 245 4.25 15.19 16.27
N GLY A 246 5.42 15.57 15.76
CA GLY A 246 6.67 15.58 16.53
C GLY A 246 7.53 14.33 16.37
N THR A 247 7.05 13.31 15.65
CA THR A 247 7.86 12.12 15.32
C THR A 247 8.92 12.43 14.26
N SER A 248 10.05 11.72 14.31
CA SER A 248 11.11 11.76 13.30
C SER A 248 11.27 10.38 12.67
N PRO A 249 10.43 10.01 11.68
CA PRO A 249 10.48 8.66 11.13
C PRO A 249 11.79 8.39 10.42
N ARG A 250 12.35 7.21 10.65
CA ARG A 250 13.60 6.78 10.01
C ARG A 250 13.64 5.26 9.92
N LEU A 251 14.03 4.78 8.74
CA LEU A 251 14.41 3.39 8.54
C LEU A 251 15.95 3.29 8.39
N PRO A 252 16.54 2.09 8.52
CA PRO A 252 17.94 1.86 8.15
C PRO A 252 18.23 2.27 6.70
N GLU A 253 19.43 2.75 6.39
CA GLU A 253 19.80 3.21 5.03
C GLU A 253 19.83 2.10 3.97
N ASP A 254 19.90 0.85 4.41
CA ASP A 254 19.82 -0.33 3.57
C ASP A 254 18.39 -0.89 3.48
N ASP A 255 17.41 -0.25 4.13
CA ASP A 255 16.00 -0.54 3.95
C ASP A 255 15.54 -0.06 2.57
N LEU A 256 14.69 -0.86 1.93
CA LEU A 256 14.14 -0.54 0.62
C LEU A 256 13.35 0.78 0.66
N LEU A 257 12.59 1.05 1.71
CA LEU A 257 11.71 2.21 1.84
C LEU A 257 12.34 3.39 2.58
N PHE A 258 13.64 3.34 2.87
CA PHE A 258 14.37 4.47 3.48
C PHE A 258 14.09 5.83 2.82
N PRO A 259 14.11 5.96 1.47
CA PRO A 259 13.85 7.25 0.81
C PRO A 259 12.49 7.87 1.15
N ALA A 260 11.46 7.04 1.40
CA ALA A 260 10.12 7.50 1.71
C ALA A 260 10.06 8.35 2.99
N TYR A 261 11.01 8.18 3.91
CA TYR A 261 11.02 8.86 5.21
C TYR A 261 12.05 9.97 5.34
N VAL A 262 13.04 10.06 4.45
CA VAL A 262 14.12 11.06 4.56
C VAL A 262 14.19 12.04 3.40
N GLU A 263 13.66 11.71 2.21
CA GLU A 263 13.80 12.55 1.01
C GLU A 263 12.58 13.44 0.73
N ARG A 264 11.49 13.31 1.52
CA ARG A 264 10.19 13.93 1.24
C ARG A 264 9.61 14.71 2.41
N ALA A 265 8.46 15.34 2.17
CA ALA A 265 7.65 16.00 3.19
C ALA A 265 7.37 15.05 4.37
N VAL A 266 7.31 15.61 5.58
CA VAL A 266 7.18 14.85 6.82
C VAL A 266 5.96 13.91 6.76
N VAL A 267 6.24 12.61 6.71
CA VAL A 267 5.26 11.54 6.89
C VAL A 267 4.82 11.57 8.35
N LYS A 268 3.50 11.52 8.60
CA LYS A 268 2.94 11.50 9.96
C LYS A 268 2.16 10.21 10.18
N PRO A 269 2.30 9.57 11.36
CA PRO A 269 1.48 8.42 11.68
C PRO A 269 0.10 8.89 12.18
N PHE A 270 -0.90 8.03 12.02
CA PHE A 270 -2.26 8.31 12.43
C PHE A 270 -2.95 7.06 13.00
N VAL A 271 -3.97 7.32 13.80
CA VAL A 271 -4.96 6.34 14.27
C VAL A 271 -6.33 6.83 13.84
N ALA A 272 -7.13 5.97 13.21
CA ALA A 272 -8.45 6.30 12.71
C ALA A 272 -9.48 5.30 13.23
N ARG A 273 -10.65 5.79 13.67
CA ARG A 273 -11.74 4.90 14.05
C ARG A 273 -12.36 4.24 12.82
N VAL A 274 -12.59 2.93 12.92
CA VAL A 274 -13.35 2.19 11.92
C VAL A 274 -14.84 2.32 12.26
N PRO A 275 -15.70 2.66 11.28
CA PRO A 275 -17.15 2.54 11.44
C PRO A 275 -17.51 1.11 11.87
N HIS A 276 -18.42 0.95 12.82
CA HIS A 276 -18.83 -0.36 13.33
C HIS A 276 -20.35 -0.47 13.49
N GLY A 277 -20.86 -1.70 13.53
CA GLY A 277 -22.30 -1.97 13.62
C GLY A 277 -23.12 -1.23 12.56
N ALA A 278 -24.21 -0.59 12.97
CA ALA A 278 -25.13 0.14 12.08
C ALA A 278 -24.45 1.25 11.26
N GLU A 279 -23.38 1.86 11.79
CA GLU A 279 -22.63 2.90 11.07
C GLU A 279 -21.92 2.32 9.83
N LEU A 280 -21.31 1.15 9.98
CA LEU A 280 -20.63 0.45 8.89
C LEU A 280 -21.63 -0.05 7.85
N GLU A 281 -22.73 -0.64 8.29
CA GLU A 281 -23.81 -1.09 7.41
C GLU A 281 -24.37 0.07 6.57
N GLN A 282 -24.56 1.24 7.20
CA GLN A 282 -25.03 2.44 6.52
C GLN A 282 -24.01 2.95 5.50
N LEU A 283 -22.72 2.96 5.85
CA LEU A 283 -21.63 3.36 4.94
C LEU A 283 -21.55 2.44 3.71
N VAL A 284 -21.57 1.12 3.93
CA VAL A 284 -21.60 0.11 2.86
C VAL A 284 -22.82 0.32 1.96
N GLY A 285 -23.99 0.55 2.56
CA GLY A 285 -25.22 0.85 1.83
C GLY A 285 -25.14 2.14 1.00
N TRP A 286 -24.53 3.20 1.52
CA TRP A 286 -24.30 4.44 0.74
C TRP A 286 -23.33 4.24 -0.41
N LEU A 287 -22.25 3.49 -0.21
CA LEU A 287 -21.27 3.17 -1.24
C LEU A 287 -21.91 2.38 -2.39
N ALA A 288 -22.69 1.35 -2.07
CA ALA A 288 -23.43 0.57 -3.06
C ALA A 288 -24.40 1.46 -3.87
N ARG A 289 -25.20 2.29 -3.20
CA ARG A 289 -26.11 3.23 -3.89
C ARG A 289 -25.37 4.24 -4.76
N ALA A 290 -24.22 4.74 -4.32
CA ALA A 290 -23.42 5.68 -5.10
C ALA A 290 -22.82 5.04 -6.37
N LEU A 291 -22.50 3.74 -6.32
CA LEU A 291 -22.01 2.96 -7.46
C LEU A 291 -23.10 2.71 -8.49
N ASP A 292 -24.32 2.38 -8.03
CA ASP A 292 -25.46 2.08 -8.90
C ASP A 292 -26.12 3.34 -9.49
N ALA A 293 -25.78 4.52 -8.98
CA ALA A 293 -26.29 5.79 -9.49
C ALA A 293 -25.86 6.04 -10.95
N THR A 294 -26.80 6.49 -11.78
CA THR A 294 -26.54 6.94 -13.15
C THR A 294 -25.47 8.03 -13.21
N ASN A 295 -25.41 8.88 -12.17
CA ASN A 295 -24.35 9.87 -11.96
C ASN A 295 -23.57 9.57 -10.66
N PRO A 296 -22.44 8.84 -10.74
CA PRO A 296 -21.62 8.50 -9.56
C PRO A 296 -21.08 9.72 -8.81
N LEU A 297 -20.92 10.87 -9.48
CA LEU A 297 -20.46 12.09 -8.83
C LEU A 297 -21.50 12.65 -7.86
N ALA A 298 -22.78 12.57 -8.21
CA ALA A 298 -23.86 12.98 -7.31
C ALA A 298 -23.92 12.07 -6.08
N GLY A 299 -23.86 10.75 -6.29
CA GLY A 299 -23.80 9.77 -5.20
C GLY A 299 -22.58 9.97 -4.29
N PHE A 300 -21.40 10.22 -4.87
CA PHE A 300 -20.19 10.51 -4.09
C PHE A 300 -20.30 11.81 -3.29
N ARG A 301 -20.88 12.88 -3.84
CA ARG A 301 -21.11 14.14 -3.10
C ARG A 301 -22.04 13.91 -1.92
N GLN A 302 -23.10 13.12 -2.10
CA GLN A 302 -24.00 12.75 -1.02
C GLN A 302 -23.24 11.96 0.05
N LEU A 303 -22.46 10.94 -0.32
CA LEU A 303 -21.62 10.17 0.59
C LEU A 303 -20.70 11.07 1.42
N VAL A 304 -19.93 11.95 0.77
CA VAL A 304 -19.02 12.89 1.45
C VAL A 304 -19.77 13.84 2.38
N GLY A 305 -20.99 14.26 2.01
CA GLY A 305 -21.83 15.07 2.88
C GLY A 305 -22.35 14.33 4.13
N GLN A 306 -22.39 13.00 4.11
CA GLN A 306 -22.80 12.17 5.25
C GLN A 306 -21.62 11.72 6.13
N VAL A 307 -20.42 11.70 5.56
CA VAL A 307 -19.19 11.31 6.25
C VAL A 307 -18.32 12.56 6.48
N SER A 308 -18.51 13.21 7.63
CA SER A 308 -17.58 14.24 8.11
C SER A 308 -16.67 13.66 9.19
N GLY A 309 -15.42 13.34 8.84
CA GLY A 309 -14.40 13.02 9.83
C GLY A 309 -13.76 14.28 10.41
N GLU A 310 -13.53 14.29 11.72
CA GLU A 310 -12.68 15.29 12.37
C GLU A 310 -11.22 14.81 12.32
N ILE A 311 -10.28 15.74 12.08
CA ILE A 311 -8.84 15.48 12.28
C ILE A 311 -8.43 16.08 13.62
N ARG A 312 -8.05 15.23 14.57
CA ARG A 312 -7.41 15.62 15.84
C ARG A 312 -5.91 15.54 15.70
N ARG A 313 -5.19 16.36 16.47
CA ARG A 313 -3.73 16.41 16.48
C ARG A 313 -3.22 16.21 17.89
N VAL A 314 -2.25 15.32 18.03
CA VAL A 314 -1.50 15.10 19.26
C VAL A 314 -0.04 15.40 18.97
N ARG A 315 0.61 16.20 19.80
CA ARG A 315 2.02 16.55 19.66
C ARG A 315 2.84 15.89 20.76
N ILE A 316 3.94 15.24 20.38
CA ILE A 316 4.91 14.62 21.29
C ILE A 316 6.25 15.37 21.25
#